data_AF-A0A357M100-F1
#
_entry.id   AF-A0A357M100-F1
#
_cell.length_a   1.000
_cell.length_b   1.000
_cell.length_c   1.000
_cell.angle_alpha   90.00
_cell.angle_beta   90.00
_cell.angle_gamma   90.00
#
_symmetry.space_group_name_H-M   'P 1'
#
loop_
_entity.id
_entity.type
_entity.pdbx_description
1 polymer ?
#
loop_
_entity_poly.entity_id
_entity_poly.type
_entity_poly.pdbx_seq_one_letter_code
_entity_poly.pdbx_strand_id
1 'polypeptide(L)'
;NWCYEPEALAFLSGHYQTGEPLPQELLDKLLAAKNFQSAMMTMRQLEFALFDFRLHREYSTENPVTAEQILGEVREQVTVVPTVEFNRFQHGFTHIFAGGYAAGYYSYKWAE
;
A
#
# COMPACT_ATOMS: atom_id res chain seq x y z
N ASN A 1 -4.86 -1.12 14.22
CA ASN A 1 -5.88 -1.35 15.26
C ASN A 1 -5.61 -0.49 16.48
N TRP A 2 -4.67 -0.85 17.37
CA TRP A 2 -4.39 -0.08 18.60
C TRP A 2 -4.07 1.41 18.43
N CYS A 3 -3.46 1.83 17.32
CA CYS A 3 -3.17 3.25 17.04
C CYS A 3 -4.43 4.14 16.89
N TYR A 4 -5.63 3.55 16.88
CA TYR A 4 -6.91 4.27 16.83
C TYR A 4 -7.75 4.09 18.11
N GLU A 5 -7.27 3.37 19.12
CA GLU A 5 -7.98 3.24 20.39
C GLU A 5 -7.76 4.51 21.23
N PRO A 6 -8.82 5.16 21.74
CA PRO A 6 -8.71 6.39 22.52
C PRO A 6 -7.74 6.27 23.71
N GLU A 7 -7.76 5.16 24.43
CA GLU A 7 -6.91 4.91 25.59
C GLU A 7 -5.43 4.81 25.19
N ALA A 8 -5.14 4.17 24.06
CA ALA A 8 -3.78 4.07 23.54
C ALA A 8 -3.28 5.43 23.02
N LEU A 9 -4.12 6.18 22.33
CA LEU A 9 -3.78 7.52 21.86
C LEU A 9 -3.55 8.50 23.03
N ALA A 10 -4.37 8.43 24.07
CA ALA A 10 -4.18 9.23 25.28
C ALA A 10 -2.87 8.87 26.00
N PHE A 11 -2.46 7.59 25.98
CA PHE A 11 -1.20 7.15 26.55
C PHE A 11 0.03 7.56 25.72
N LEU A 12 -0.08 7.56 24.38
CA LEU A 12 1.04 7.78 23.46
C LEU A 12 1.23 9.24 23.01
N SER A 13 0.22 10.11 23.21
CA SER A 13 0.23 11.46 22.65
C SER A 13 0.09 12.55 23.70
N GLY A 14 0.69 13.70 23.41
CA GLY A 14 0.60 14.93 24.18
C GLY A 14 1.36 16.04 23.47
N HIS A 15 1.03 17.29 23.74
CA HIS A 15 1.71 18.43 23.12
C HIS A 15 3.18 18.45 23.55
N TYR A 16 4.12 18.51 22.60
CA TYR A 16 5.55 18.27 22.86
C TYR A 16 6.19 19.25 23.86
N GLN A 17 5.60 20.44 24.06
CA GLN A 17 6.09 21.43 25.03
C GLN A 17 5.30 21.44 26.34
N THR A 18 3.98 21.24 26.27
CA THR A 18 3.09 21.48 27.42
C THR A 18 2.62 20.17 28.07
N GLY A 19 2.74 19.04 27.38
CA GLY A 19 2.25 17.74 27.84
C GLY A 19 0.73 17.58 27.77
N GLU A 20 0.00 18.63 27.38
CA GLU A 20 -1.47 18.58 27.31
C GLU A 20 -1.94 17.46 26.36
N PRO A 21 -3.01 16.71 26.73
CA PRO A 21 -3.51 15.62 25.92
C PRO A 21 -4.14 16.11 24.62
N LEU A 22 -4.29 15.21 23.65
CA LEU A 22 -5.03 15.49 22.42
C LEU A 22 -6.48 15.89 22.76
N PRO A 23 -6.95 17.08 22.33
CA PRO A 23 -8.33 17.50 22.57
C PRO A 23 -9.36 16.53 21.97
N GLN A 24 -10.44 16.28 22.71
CA GLN A 24 -11.48 15.33 22.31
C GLN A 24 -12.04 15.62 20.90
N GLU A 25 -12.28 16.89 20.57
CA GLU A 25 -12.80 17.28 19.26
C GLU A 25 -11.86 16.87 18.10
N LEU A 26 -10.53 16.94 18.32
CA LEU A 26 -9.54 16.53 17.33
C LEU A 26 -9.44 15.01 17.24
N LEU A 27 -9.56 14.32 18.38
CA LEU A 27 -9.64 12.85 18.41
C LEU A 27 -10.85 12.35 17.61
N ASP A 28 -12.03 12.93 17.83
CA ASP A 28 -13.26 12.54 17.11
C ASP A 28 -13.11 12.72 15.59
N LYS A 29 -12.52 13.85 15.16
CA LYS A 29 -12.19 14.10 13.74
C LYS A 29 -11.21 13.08 13.17
N LEU A 30 -10.18 12.71 13.93
CA LEU A 30 -9.20 11.69 13.53
C LEU A 30 -9.87 10.33 13.36
N LEU A 31 -10.73 9.92 14.30
CA LEU A 31 -11.44 8.64 14.25
C LEU A 31 -12.45 8.59 13.10
N ALA A 32 -13.15 9.68 12.84
CA ALA A 32 -14.06 9.79 11.70
C ALA A 32 -13.32 9.65 10.36
N ALA A 33 -12.08 10.13 10.27
CA ALA A 33 -11.27 10.07 9.07
C ALA A 33 -10.58 8.70 8.85
N LYS A 34 -10.66 7.74 9.78
CA LYS A 34 -9.86 6.50 9.75
C LYS A 34 -10.00 5.67 8.47
N ASN A 35 -11.16 5.73 7.81
CA ASN A 35 -11.47 4.96 6.62
C ASN A 35 -11.38 5.78 5.32
N PHE A 36 -10.95 7.03 5.40
CA PHE A 36 -10.83 7.92 4.26
C PHE A 36 -9.95 7.28 3.18
N GLN A 37 -10.51 7.09 1.97
CA GLN A 37 -9.85 6.46 0.82
C GLN A 37 -9.28 5.04 1.04
N SER A 38 -9.79 4.30 2.03
CA SER A 38 -9.39 2.90 2.29
C SER A 38 -9.48 1.98 1.06
N ALA A 39 -10.48 2.17 0.21
CA ALA A 39 -10.60 1.46 -1.06
C ALA A 39 -9.45 1.78 -2.02
N MET A 40 -9.05 3.05 -2.17
CA MET A 40 -7.93 3.45 -3.03
C MET A 40 -6.61 2.83 -2.56
N MET A 41 -6.37 2.85 -1.25
CA MET A 41 -5.20 2.21 -0.64
C MET A 41 -5.20 0.69 -0.86
N THR A 42 -6.37 0.05 -0.76
CA THR A 42 -6.52 -1.39 -1.02
C THR A 42 -6.27 -1.73 -2.47
N MET A 43 -6.85 -0.98 -3.42
CA MET A 43 -6.61 -1.18 -4.85
C MET A 43 -5.11 -1.04 -5.20
N ARG A 44 -4.41 -0.10 -4.55
CA ARG A 44 -2.96 0.06 -4.73
C ARG A 44 -2.17 -1.16 -4.23
N GLN A 45 -2.55 -1.75 -3.10
CA GLN A 45 -1.93 -3.00 -2.61
C GLN A 45 -2.23 -4.20 -3.54
N LEU A 46 -3.44 -4.26 -4.11
CA LEU A 46 -3.80 -5.28 -5.09
C LEU A 46 -3.02 -5.12 -6.40
N GLU A 47 -2.79 -3.90 -6.88
CA GLU A 47 -1.91 -3.62 -8.02
C GLU A 47 -0.52 -4.24 -7.81
N PHE A 48 0.08 -4.03 -6.64
CA PHE A 48 1.38 -4.58 -6.32
C PHE A 48 1.40 -6.11 -6.26
N ALA A 49 0.39 -6.72 -5.63
CA ALA A 49 0.28 -8.17 -5.51
C ALA A 49 0.05 -8.84 -6.88
N LEU A 50 -0.82 -8.27 -7.72
CA LEU A 50 -1.08 -8.77 -9.06
C LEU A 50 0.14 -8.62 -9.97
N PHE A 51 0.82 -7.48 -9.91
CA PHE A 51 2.07 -7.25 -10.63
C PHE A 51 3.12 -8.31 -10.26
N ASP A 52 3.34 -8.53 -8.97
CA ASP A 52 4.28 -9.54 -8.46
C ASP A 52 3.93 -10.95 -8.96
N PHE A 53 2.67 -11.37 -8.82
CA PHE A 53 2.23 -12.70 -9.27
C PHE A 53 2.42 -12.89 -10.77
N ARG A 54 1.98 -11.93 -11.58
CA ARG A 54 2.07 -12.04 -13.05
C ARG A 54 3.53 -12.05 -13.49
N LEU A 55 4.38 -11.21 -12.89
CA LEU A 55 5.81 -11.18 -13.20
C LEU A 55 6.48 -12.54 -12.96
N HIS A 56 6.21 -13.18 -11.83
CA HIS A 56 6.82 -14.46 -11.47
C HIS A 56 6.18 -15.68 -12.14
N ARG A 57 5.03 -15.51 -12.80
CA ARG A 57 4.30 -16.60 -13.47
C ARG A 57 4.41 -16.57 -14.99
N GLU A 58 4.38 -15.38 -15.59
CA GLU A 58 4.15 -15.23 -17.03
C GLU A 58 5.45 -15.05 -17.83
N TYR A 59 6.53 -14.62 -17.18
CA TYR A 59 7.82 -14.52 -17.86
C TYR A 59 8.36 -15.90 -18.25
N SER A 60 8.76 -16.04 -19.51
CA SER A 60 9.55 -17.17 -19.99
C SER A 60 10.53 -16.71 -21.06
N THR A 61 11.57 -17.50 -21.31
CA THR A 61 12.53 -17.19 -22.39
C THR A 61 11.92 -17.30 -23.78
N GLU A 62 10.86 -18.09 -23.94
CA GLU A 62 10.14 -18.29 -25.22
C GLU A 62 9.12 -17.17 -25.49
N ASN A 63 8.59 -16.56 -24.42
CA ASN A 63 7.68 -15.43 -24.49
C ASN A 63 8.13 -14.33 -23.51
N PRO A 64 9.14 -13.52 -23.89
CA PRO A 64 9.66 -12.48 -23.02
C PRO A 64 8.66 -11.33 -22.89
N VAL A 65 8.19 -11.10 -21.67
CA VAL A 65 7.36 -9.95 -21.29
C VAL A 65 8.16 -9.04 -20.37
N THR A 66 8.06 -7.72 -20.58
CA THR A 66 8.77 -6.76 -19.71
C THR A 66 7.97 -6.47 -18.45
N ALA A 67 8.67 -6.10 -17.37
CA ALA A 67 8.01 -5.65 -16.14
C ALA A 67 7.11 -4.42 -16.38
N GLU A 68 7.47 -3.54 -17.31
CA GLU A 68 6.67 -2.36 -17.66
C GLU A 68 5.36 -2.75 -18.37
N GLN A 69 5.40 -3.72 -19.28
CA GLN A 69 4.19 -4.25 -19.94
C GLN A 69 3.23 -4.88 -18.93
N ILE A 70 3.72 -5.80 -18.09
CA ILE A 70 2.88 -6.47 -17.09
C ILE A 70 2.26 -5.45 -16.14
N LEU A 71 3.05 -4.48 -15.66
CA LEU A 71 2.55 -3.45 -14.76
C LEU A 71 1.49 -2.57 -15.43
N GLY A 72 1.67 -2.22 -16.71
CA GLY A 72 0.68 -1.48 -17.49
C GLY A 72 -0.66 -2.21 -17.57
N GLU A 73 -0.64 -3.48 -17.95
CA GLU A 73 -1.85 -4.30 -18.06
C GLU A 73 -2.56 -4.53 -16.72
N VAL A 74 -1.80 -4.66 -15.63
CA VAL A 74 -2.40 -4.72 -14.28
C VAL A 74 -3.09 -3.39 -13.96
N ARG A 75 -2.43 -2.25 -14.22
CA ARG A 75 -2.99 -0.93 -13.93
C ARG A 75 -4.28 -0.65 -14.70
N GLU A 76 -4.39 -1.10 -15.95
CA GLU A 76 -5.63 -1.00 -16.73
C GLU A 76 -6.83 -1.67 -16.04
N GLN A 77 -6.59 -2.70 -15.22
CA GLN A 77 -7.66 -3.44 -14.54
C GLN A 77 -8.00 -2.88 -13.17
N VAL A 78 -7.02 -2.38 -12.42
CA VAL A 78 -7.19 -2.08 -10.98
C VAL A 78 -6.92 -0.63 -10.59
N THR A 79 -6.30 0.17 -11.45
CA THR A 79 -5.92 1.54 -11.09
C THR A 79 -6.97 2.54 -11.54
N VAL A 80 -7.51 3.30 -10.58
CA VAL A 80 -8.54 4.33 -10.84
C VAL A 80 -7.92 5.66 -11.31
N VAL A 81 -6.65 5.93 -10.94
CA VAL A 81 -5.94 7.16 -11.27
C VAL A 81 -4.83 6.85 -12.29
N PRO A 82 -4.85 7.46 -13.48
CA PRO A 82 -3.85 7.19 -14.50
C PRO A 82 -2.43 7.54 -14.00
N THR A 83 -1.45 6.71 -14.37
CA THR A 83 -0.04 6.97 -14.09
C THR A 83 0.62 7.65 -15.28
N VAL A 84 1.58 8.55 -15.02
CA VAL A 84 2.41 9.17 -16.05
C VAL A 84 3.30 8.15 -16.75
N GLU A 85 3.54 8.33 -18.05
CA GLU A 85 4.29 7.38 -18.91
C GLU A 85 5.73 7.14 -18.42
N PHE A 86 6.38 8.17 -17.87
CA PHE A 86 7.74 8.06 -17.32
C PHE A 86 7.78 7.42 -15.92
N ASN A 87 6.67 6.92 -15.39
CA ASN A 87 6.66 6.23 -14.10
C ASN A 87 7.54 4.97 -14.16
N ARG A 88 8.45 4.82 -13.18
CA ARG A 88 9.41 3.71 -13.10
C ARG A 88 9.36 3.03 -11.73
N PHE A 89 8.16 2.94 -11.14
CA PHE A 89 7.93 2.37 -9.81
C PHE A 89 8.58 0.98 -9.64
N GLN A 90 8.44 0.10 -10.64
CA GLN A 90 8.95 -1.26 -10.61
C GLN A 90 10.45 -1.34 -10.33
N HIS A 91 11.24 -0.35 -10.75
CA HIS A 91 12.68 -0.33 -10.52
C HIS A 91 13.07 0.01 -9.08
N GLY A 92 12.13 0.54 -8.29
CA GLY A 92 12.29 0.79 -6.86
C GLY A 92 11.59 -0.24 -5.98
N PHE A 93 10.99 -1.29 -6.54
CA PHE A 93 10.15 -2.21 -5.78
C PHE A 93 10.95 -3.28 -5.03
N THR A 94 11.69 -2.86 -4.01
CA THR A 94 12.64 -3.71 -3.27
C THR A 94 12.04 -4.94 -2.64
N HIS A 95 10.76 -4.92 -2.25
CA HIS A 95 10.08 -6.07 -1.62
C HIS A 95 10.27 -7.37 -2.40
N ILE A 96 10.11 -7.31 -3.72
CA ILE A 96 10.11 -8.50 -4.59
C ILE A 96 11.45 -8.73 -5.32
N PHE A 97 12.32 -7.71 -5.39
CA PHE A 97 13.61 -7.79 -6.10
C PHE A 97 14.83 -7.91 -5.17
N ALA A 98 14.73 -7.43 -3.93
CA ALA A 98 15.82 -7.40 -2.96
C ALA A 98 15.34 -7.75 -1.53
N GLY A 99 14.15 -8.34 -1.42
CA GLY A 99 13.50 -8.71 -0.17
C GLY A 99 12.99 -10.14 -0.19
N GLY A 100 12.23 -10.52 0.84
CA GLY A 100 11.67 -11.87 1.00
C GLY A 100 10.29 -12.07 0.37
N TYR A 101 9.82 -11.15 -0.48
CA TYR A 101 8.43 -11.14 -0.96
C TYR A 101 8.28 -11.46 -2.45
N ALA A 102 9.31 -12.00 -3.11
CA ALA A 102 9.21 -12.47 -4.49
C ALA A 102 8.10 -13.53 -4.62
N ALA A 103 7.14 -13.33 -5.52
CA ALA A 103 5.92 -14.13 -5.63
C ALA A 103 5.11 -14.24 -4.33
N GLY A 104 5.19 -13.21 -3.48
CA GLY A 104 4.74 -13.22 -2.10
C GLY A 104 4.21 -11.88 -1.60
N TYR A 105 4.16 -10.83 -2.41
CA TYR A 105 3.67 -9.52 -1.95
C TYR A 105 2.20 -9.56 -1.49
N TYR A 106 1.40 -10.48 -2.03
CA TYR A 106 0.02 -10.71 -1.59
C TYR A 106 -0.09 -11.06 -0.10
N SER A 107 0.99 -11.56 0.52
CA SER A 107 1.03 -11.94 1.94
C SER A 107 0.60 -10.80 2.87
N TYR A 108 0.85 -9.53 2.50
CA TYR A 108 0.36 -8.37 3.27
C TYR A 108 -1.16 -8.36 3.39
N LYS A 109 -1.88 -8.57 2.28
CA LYS A 109 -3.36 -8.58 2.27
C LYS A 109 -3.93 -9.92 2.72
N TRP A 110 -3.17 -11.00 2.62
CA TRP A 110 -3.57 -12.31 3.15
C TRP A 110 -3.56 -12.32 4.68
N ALA A 111 -2.63 -11.60 5.31
CA ALA A 111 -2.44 -11.58 6.76
C ALA A 111 -3.12 -10.40 7.49
N GLU A 112 -3.56 -9.37 6.76
CA GLU A 112 -4.33 -8.24 7.31
C GLU A 112 -5.71 -8.66 7.81
#